data_AF-A0A645FPF8-F1
#
_entry.id   AF-A0A645FPF8-F1
#
_cell.length_a   1.000
_cell.length_b   1.000
_cell.length_c   1.000
_cell.angle_alpha   90.00
_cell.angle_beta   90.00
_cell.angle_gamma   90.00
#
_symmetry.space_group_name_H-M   'P 1'
#
loop_
_entity.id
_entity.type
_entity.pdbx_description
1 polymer ?
#
loop_
_entity_poly.entity_id
_entity_poly.type
_entity_poly.pdbx_seq_one_letter_code
_entity_poly.pdbx_strand_id
1 'polypeptide(L)'
;MAAIQEEVINASTNVKTASDRENIAALMSELRDTVKDALNTTVGDQFIFAGYNTSEQPLTFASDGTTILYNGLDLSNISDAANLASIQAESGQSLQLEVGYGLQMDVTMTAMDVVGVGENNLFKILNDTIDLMNSGQETSEGVDALSGQLGKLSKAHNTITSSLVRAGAVSAQIDILDERYAEDVINYTQIRSNIEDIDSAETIMDWKMAEAVYKQSLSAGARAILPTLMDFLQ
;
A
#
# COMPACT_ATOMS: atom_id res chain seq x y z
N MET A 1 13.88 -10.26 12.04
CA MET A 1 13.17 -10.42 13.34
C MET A 1 13.39 -11.78 14.00
N ALA A 2 13.10 -12.90 13.35
CA ALA A 2 13.37 -14.22 13.94
C ALA A 2 14.85 -14.41 14.34
N ALA A 3 15.78 -14.02 13.46
CA ALA A 3 17.21 -14.03 13.76
C ALA A 3 17.58 -13.15 14.99
N ILE A 4 16.95 -11.98 15.14
CA ILE A 4 17.17 -11.10 16.29
C ILE A 4 16.70 -11.78 17.59
N GLN A 5 15.55 -12.46 17.57
CA GLN A 5 15.05 -13.20 18.73
C GLN A 5 15.97 -14.36 19.09
N GLU A 6 16.48 -15.07 18.09
CA GLU A 6 17.45 -16.16 18.28
C GLU A 6 18.75 -15.67 18.93
N GLU A 7 19.29 -14.55 18.46
CA GLU A 7 20.50 -13.96 19.05
C GLU A 7 20.27 -13.46 20.49
N VAL A 8 19.10 -12.89 20.79
CA VAL A 8 18.74 -12.51 22.17
C VAL A 8 18.64 -13.73 23.08
N ILE A 9 18.09 -14.85 22.59
CA ILE A 9 18.05 -16.12 23.34
C ILE A 9 19.46 -16.67 23.54
N ASN A 10 20.31 -16.62 22.52
CA ASN A 10 21.70 -17.07 22.63
C ASN A 10 22.48 -16.25 23.66
N ALA A 11 22.28 -14.93 23.67
CA ALA A 11 22.91 -14.01 24.62
C ALA A 11 22.35 -14.12 26.05
N SER A 12 21.09 -14.55 26.22
CA SER A 12 20.48 -14.77 27.55
C SER A 12 20.90 -16.07 28.22
N THR A 13 21.75 -16.89 27.58
CA THR A 13 22.30 -18.08 28.22
C THR A 13 23.46 -17.75 29.16
N ASN A 14 23.42 -18.29 30.39
CA ASN A 14 24.47 -18.15 31.42
C ASN A 14 25.85 -18.72 31.03
N VAL A 15 25.97 -19.33 29.85
CA VAL A 15 27.19 -20.02 29.39
C VAL A 15 28.06 -19.10 28.51
N LYS A 16 27.53 -17.95 28.07
CA LYS A 16 28.26 -16.98 27.24
C LYS A 16 29.16 -16.10 28.10
N THR A 17 30.35 -15.79 27.60
CA THR A 17 31.26 -14.82 28.22
C THR A 17 30.84 -13.38 27.88
N ALA A 18 31.37 -12.40 28.61
CA ALA A 18 31.19 -10.99 28.28
C ALA A 18 31.63 -10.65 26.84
N SER A 19 32.74 -11.22 26.37
CA SER A 19 33.22 -11.02 25.00
C SER A 19 32.30 -11.65 23.95
N ASP A 20 31.70 -12.81 24.25
CA ASP A 20 30.70 -13.40 23.35
C ASP A 20 29.43 -12.53 23.25
N ARG A 21 28.99 -11.95 24.37
CA ARG A 21 27.83 -11.05 24.40
C ARG A 21 28.09 -9.74 23.65
N GLU A 22 29.30 -9.19 23.74
CA GLU A 22 29.71 -8.01 22.97
C GLU A 22 29.70 -8.28 21.46
N ASN A 23 30.19 -9.45 21.03
CA ASN A 23 30.12 -9.86 19.62
C ASN A 23 28.66 -10.03 19.14
N ILE A 24 27.78 -10.59 19.98
CA ILE A 24 26.34 -10.70 19.67
C ILE A 24 25.70 -9.30 19.60
N ALA A 25 26.06 -8.39 20.49
CA ALA A 25 25.57 -7.01 20.49
C ALA A 25 25.97 -6.27 19.21
N ALA A 26 27.20 -6.46 18.72
CA ALA A 26 27.65 -5.92 17.44
C ALA A 26 26.83 -6.46 16.26
N LEU A 27 26.56 -7.77 16.23
CA LEU A 27 25.68 -8.39 15.23
C LEU A 27 24.24 -7.84 15.32
N MET A 28 23.71 -7.62 16.52
CA MET A 28 22.40 -7.02 16.71
C MET A 28 22.33 -5.58 16.19
N SER A 29 23.41 -4.81 16.34
CA SER A 29 23.51 -3.46 15.76
C SER A 29 23.44 -3.50 14.23
N GLU A 30 24.16 -4.43 13.59
CA GLU A 30 24.10 -4.63 12.13
C GLU A 30 22.69 -5.02 11.66
N LEU A 31 22.03 -5.93 12.39
CA LEU A 31 20.65 -6.34 12.10
C LEU A 31 19.66 -5.19 12.28
N ARG A 32 19.85 -4.35 13.29
CA ARG A 32 19.06 -3.13 13.51
C ARG A 32 19.21 -2.16 12.33
N ASP A 33 20.43 -1.95 11.87
CA ASP A 33 20.72 -1.05 10.75
C ASP A 33 20.13 -1.58 9.45
N THR A 34 20.19 -2.90 9.24
CA THR A 34 19.50 -3.57 8.12
C THR A 34 17.98 -3.36 8.16
N VAL A 35 17.36 -3.40 9.35
CA VAL A 35 15.92 -3.12 9.51
C VAL A 35 15.60 -1.67 9.16
N LYS A 36 16.45 -0.71 9.55
CA LYS A 36 16.31 0.69 9.14
C LYS A 36 16.39 0.83 7.62
N ASP A 37 17.38 0.20 6.99
CA ASP A 37 17.54 0.28 5.53
C ASP A 37 16.33 -0.33 4.79
N ALA A 38 15.80 -1.45 5.29
CA ALA A 38 14.57 -2.04 4.76
C ALA A 38 13.36 -1.08 4.87
N LEU A 39 13.24 -0.34 5.96
CA LEU A 39 12.20 0.66 6.16
C LEU A 39 12.44 1.98 5.41
N ASN A 40 13.64 2.18 4.86
CA ASN A 40 13.98 3.26 3.94
C ASN A 40 13.92 2.81 2.46
N THR A 41 13.26 1.69 2.15
CA THR A 41 13.12 1.22 0.77
C THR A 41 12.29 2.19 -0.07
N THR A 42 12.70 2.41 -1.32
CA THR A 42 12.02 3.27 -2.30
C THR A 42 11.32 2.44 -3.37
N VAL A 43 10.19 2.95 -3.86
CA VAL A 43 9.54 2.49 -5.09
C VAL A 43 9.48 3.68 -6.04
N GLY A 44 10.25 3.62 -7.13
CA GLY A 44 10.52 4.79 -7.96
C GLY A 44 11.29 5.85 -7.17
N ASP A 45 10.81 7.09 -7.19
CA ASP A 45 11.41 8.23 -6.48
C ASP A 45 10.80 8.46 -5.08
N GLN A 46 9.91 7.57 -4.62
CA GLN A 46 9.13 7.76 -3.40
C GLN A 46 9.45 6.69 -2.35
N PHE A 47 9.60 7.13 -1.09
CA PHE A 47 9.72 6.23 0.06
C PHE A 47 8.36 5.68 0.46
N ILE A 48 8.25 4.35 0.55
CA ILE A 48 6.96 3.67 0.79
C ILE A 48 6.49 3.75 2.24
N PHE A 49 7.41 3.96 3.18
CA PHE A 49 7.13 4.04 4.62
C PHE A 49 7.18 5.48 5.17
N ALA A 50 7.35 6.48 4.30
CA ALA A 50 7.47 7.88 4.72
C ALA A 50 6.15 8.62 4.94
N GLY A 51 5.03 7.90 4.85
CA GLY A 51 3.71 8.51 5.00
C GLY A 51 3.50 9.57 3.94
N TYR A 52 3.21 10.80 4.36
CA TYR A 52 2.99 11.92 3.46
C TYR A 52 4.31 12.52 2.89
N ASN A 53 5.43 12.41 3.61
CA ASN A 53 6.71 12.97 3.18
C ASN A 53 7.51 11.98 2.32
N THR A 54 6.99 11.67 1.12
CA THR A 54 7.57 10.64 0.24
C THR A 54 8.92 11.01 -0.39
N SER A 55 9.37 12.26 -0.25
CA SER A 55 10.58 12.78 -0.90
C SER A 55 11.85 12.71 -0.05
N GLU A 56 11.72 12.50 1.26
CA GLU A 56 12.85 12.47 2.19
C GLU A 56 12.95 11.10 2.87
N GLN A 57 14.16 10.74 3.32
CA GLN A 57 14.37 9.48 4.03
C GLN A 57 13.53 9.45 5.32
N PRO A 58 12.65 8.45 5.49
CA PRO A 58 11.76 8.41 6.62
C PRO A 58 12.50 8.17 7.93
N LEU A 59 13.48 7.26 7.95
CA LEU A 59 14.22 6.91 9.17
C LEU A 59 15.67 7.38 9.10
N THR A 60 16.04 8.24 10.03
CA THR A 60 17.41 8.74 10.22
C THR A 60 17.88 8.46 11.64
N PHE A 61 19.20 8.37 11.83
CA PHE A 61 19.77 8.30 13.18
C PHE A 61 19.94 9.71 13.73
N ALA A 62 19.75 9.88 15.04
CA ALA A 62 20.04 11.12 15.73
C ALA A 62 21.55 11.35 15.79
N SER A 63 21.94 12.55 16.24
CA SER A 63 23.35 12.90 16.43
C SER A 63 24.09 11.98 17.42
N ASP A 64 23.36 11.16 18.19
CA ASP A 64 23.90 10.13 19.10
C ASP A 64 24.27 8.80 18.40
N GLY A 65 23.83 8.59 17.15
CA GLY A 65 24.06 7.38 16.39
C GLY A 65 23.25 6.14 16.84
N THR A 66 22.35 6.28 17.81
CA THR A 66 21.57 5.17 18.39
C THR A 66 20.07 5.42 18.30
N THR A 67 19.61 6.64 18.55
CA THR A 67 18.18 6.97 18.49
C THR A 67 17.71 7.10 17.06
N ILE A 68 16.57 6.49 16.72
CA ILE A 68 15.98 6.59 15.38
C ILE A 68 14.90 7.65 15.38
N LEU A 69 15.04 8.60 14.45
CA LEU A 69 14.04 9.60 14.15
C LEU A 69 13.24 9.21 12.92
N TYR A 70 11.94 9.41 13.00
CA TYR A 70 11.02 9.35 11.88
C TYR A 70 10.66 10.75 11.42
N ASN A 71 11.02 11.15 10.20
CA ASN A 71 10.82 12.52 9.70
C ASN A 71 11.34 13.61 10.68
N GLY A 72 12.40 13.31 11.44
CA GLY A 72 12.95 14.20 12.48
C GLY A 72 12.27 14.12 13.85
N LEU A 73 11.32 13.20 14.07
CA LEU A 73 10.65 12.94 15.35
C LEU A 73 11.24 11.71 16.04
N ASP A 74 11.57 11.83 17.32
CA ASP A 74 11.99 10.69 18.13
C ASP A 74 10.79 9.82 18.51
N LEU A 75 10.66 8.65 17.89
CA LEU A 75 9.55 7.73 18.15
C LEU A 75 9.61 7.06 19.52
N SER A 76 10.74 7.14 20.22
CA SER A 76 10.97 6.50 21.52
C SER A 76 10.57 7.41 22.69
N ASN A 77 10.61 8.72 22.51
CA ASN A 77 10.30 9.71 23.53
C ASN A 77 8.84 10.22 23.41
N ILE A 78 7.92 9.47 24.03
CA ILE A 78 6.50 9.83 24.17
C ILE A 78 6.21 10.68 25.42
N SER A 79 7.22 10.95 26.25
CA SER A 79 7.09 11.78 27.46
C SER A 79 6.98 13.27 27.15
N ASP A 80 7.54 13.71 26.03
CA ASP A 80 7.44 15.10 25.59
C ASP A 80 6.10 15.35 24.88
N ALA A 81 5.23 16.14 25.51
CA ALA A 81 3.88 16.42 25.00
C ALA A 81 3.87 17.06 23.60
N ALA A 82 4.92 17.80 23.23
CA ALA A 82 5.07 18.37 21.89
C ALA A 82 5.41 17.29 20.85
N ASN A 83 6.27 16.33 21.19
CA ASN A 83 6.63 15.22 20.32
C ASN A 83 5.46 14.24 20.16
N LEU A 84 4.72 13.96 21.25
CA LEU A 84 3.52 13.13 21.22
C LEU A 84 2.43 13.71 20.32
N ALA A 85 2.23 15.04 20.33
CA ALA A 85 1.27 15.71 19.45
C ALA A 85 1.68 15.62 17.98
N SER A 86 2.97 15.75 17.66
CA SER A 86 3.49 15.57 16.30
C SER A 86 3.39 14.10 15.84
N ILE A 87 3.70 13.13 16.69
CA ILE A 87 3.55 11.70 16.39
C ILE A 87 2.08 11.34 16.12
N GLN A 88 1.14 11.90 16.90
CA GLN A 88 -0.30 11.69 16.67
C GLN A 88 -0.79 12.36 15.37
N ALA A 89 -0.24 13.54 15.05
CA ALA A 89 -0.55 14.23 13.80
C ALA A 89 -0.04 13.47 12.56
N GLU A 90 1.09 12.78 12.67
CA GLU A 90 1.67 11.94 11.61
C GLU A 90 1.01 10.56 11.53
N SER A 91 0.59 9.97 12.67
CA SER A 91 -0.05 8.63 12.72
C SER A 91 -1.46 8.61 12.10
N GLY A 92 -2.11 9.78 11.98
CA GLY A 92 -3.39 9.92 11.30
C GLY A 92 -3.28 10.11 9.79
N GLN A 93 -2.07 10.16 9.23
CA GLN A 93 -1.87 10.45 7.82
C GLN A 93 -1.77 9.15 7.01
N SER A 94 -2.82 8.84 6.27
CA SER A 94 -2.79 7.82 5.22
C SER A 94 -2.91 8.48 3.84
N LEU A 95 -2.15 7.97 2.87
CA LEU A 95 -2.36 8.33 1.46
C LEU A 95 -3.53 7.49 0.93
N GLN A 96 -4.64 8.17 0.69
CA GLN A 96 -5.80 7.60 0.03
C GLN A 96 -5.63 7.75 -1.48
N LEU A 97 -5.56 6.61 -2.18
CA LEU A 97 -5.62 6.59 -3.64
C LEU A 97 -7.05 6.31 -4.08
N GLU A 98 -7.51 7.08 -5.07
CA GLU A 98 -8.75 6.79 -5.76
C GLU A 98 -8.50 5.62 -6.73
N VAL A 99 -9.05 4.46 -6.38
CA VAL A 99 -8.93 3.22 -7.15
C VAL A 99 -10.18 2.96 -7.99
N GLY A 100 -11.11 3.92 -8.05
CA GLY A 100 -12.38 3.83 -8.76
C GLY A 100 -13.26 5.05 -8.51
N TYR A 101 -14.32 5.22 -9.30
CA TYR A 101 -15.23 6.35 -9.12
C TYR A 101 -15.81 6.39 -7.70
N GLY A 102 -15.38 7.37 -6.91
CA GLY A 102 -15.81 7.55 -5.53
C GLY A 102 -15.31 6.47 -4.54
N LEU A 103 -14.35 5.64 -4.93
CA LEU A 103 -13.80 4.57 -4.11
C LEU A 103 -12.34 4.88 -3.78
N GLN A 104 -12.11 5.29 -2.53
CA GLN A 104 -10.80 5.63 -2.00
C GLN A 104 -10.26 4.46 -1.17
N MET A 105 -8.96 4.20 -1.30
CA MET A 105 -8.27 3.12 -0.62
C MET A 105 -7.01 3.63 0.04
N ASP A 106 -6.84 3.31 1.32
CA ASP A 106 -5.59 3.52 2.04
C ASP A 106 -4.56 2.50 1.55
N VAL A 107 -3.54 2.95 0.81
CA VAL A 107 -2.50 2.07 0.24
C VAL A 107 -1.15 2.19 0.95
N THR A 108 -0.96 3.21 1.76
CA THR A 108 0.31 3.45 2.47
C THR A 108 0.22 3.03 3.92
N MET A 109 1.35 2.59 4.45
CA MET A 109 1.59 2.46 5.88
C MET A 109 2.79 3.31 6.27
N THR A 110 2.72 3.96 7.43
CA THR A 110 3.84 4.74 7.92
C THR A 110 4.86 3.81 8.59
N ALA A 111 6.14 4.19 8.61
CA ALA A 111 7.14 3.42 9.35
C ALA A 111 6.76 3.31 10.84
N MET A 112 6.10 4.33 11.40
CA MET A 112 5.59 4.34 12.77
C MET A 112 4.58 3.22 13.05
N ASP A 113 3.70 2.92 12.09
CA ASP A 113 2.75 1.82 12.20
C ASP A 113 3.45 0.45 12.26
N VAL A 114 4.59 0.34 11.58
CA VAL A 114 5.38 -0.89 11.52
C VAL A 114 6.26 -1.08 12.75
N VAL A 115 6.96 -0.03 13.19
CA VAL A 115 7.96 -0.08 14.27
C VAL A 115 7.40 0.22 15.65
N GLY A 116 6.20 0.80 15.72
CA GLY A 116 5.56 1.22 16.96
C GLY A 116 6.15 2.49 17.58
N VAL A 117 5.50 2.98 18.63
CA VAL A 117 5.87 4.22 19.32
C VAL A 117 6.09 3.99 20.83
N GLY A 118 6.94 4.83 21.42
CA GLY A 118 7.27 4.85 22.84
C GLY A 118 8.01 3.61 23.33
N GLU A 119 7.61 3.11 24.50
CA GLU A 119 8.24 1.95 25.17
C GLU A 119 8.16 0.63 24.38
N ASN A 120 7.26 0.56 23.39
CA ASN A 120 7.13 -0.60 22.49
C ASN A 120 7.81 -0.38 21.13
N ASN A 121 8.50 0.75 20.94
CA ASN A 121 9.24 1.00 19.71
C ASN A 121 10.34 -0.05 19.52
N LEU A 122 10.36 -0.67 18.34
CA LEU A 122 11.31 -1.72 18.01
C LEU A 122 12.76 -1.27 18.21
N PHE A 123 13.12 -0.08 17.74
CA PHE A 123 14.49 0.41 17.81
C PHE A 123 14.92 0.75 19.23
N LYS A 124 14.01 1.28 20.05
CA LYS A 124 14.26 1.43 21.49
C LYS A 124 14.53 0.08 22.15
N ILE A 125 13.68 -0.92 21.89
CA ILE A 125 13.85 -2.28 22.43
C ILE A 125 15.19 -2.87 22.00
N LEU A 126 15.57 -2.71 20.72
CA LEU A 126 16.86 -3.21 20.20
C LEU A 126 18.04 -2.51 20.86
N ASN A 127 18.01 -1.18 21.01
CA ASN A 127 19.06 -0.42 21.66
C ASN A 127 19.18 -0.76 23.14
N ASP A 128 18.07 -0.80 23.88
CA ASP A 128 18.05 -1.21 25.29
C ASP A 128 18.63 -2.63 25.44
N THR A 129 18.36 -3.52 24.47
CA THR A 129 18.89 -4.89 24.47
C THR A 129 20.39 -4.93 24.18
N ILE A 130 20.87 -4.15 23.21
CA ILE A 130 22.29 -4.00 22.87
C ILE A 130 23.07 -3.42 24.06
N ASP A 131 22.53 -2.39 24.71
CA ASP A 131 23.14 -1.75 25.88
C ASP A 131 23.22 -2.71 27.07
N LEU A 132 22.18 -3.51 27.31
CA LEU A 132 22.20 -4.55 28.33
C LEU A 132 23.30 -5.59 28.05
N MET A 133 23.50 -5.99 26.79
CA MET A 133 24.56 -6.94 26.40
C MET A 133 25.97 -6.35 26.55
N ASN A 134 26.16 -5.07 26.19
CA ASN A 134 27.43 -4.35 26.33
C ASN A 134 27.77 -4.00 27.78
N SER A 135 26.77 -3.84 28.66
CA SER A 135 26.98 -3.51 30.08
C SER A 135 27.63 -4.64 30.89
N GLY A 136 27.77 -5.85 30.31
CA GLY A 136 28.57 -6.93 30.91
C GLY A 136 28.02 -7.49 32.21
N GLN A 137 26.73 -7.29 32.51
CA GLN A 137 26.10 -7.82 33.73
C GLN A 137 25.97 -9.34 33.64
N GLU A 138 26.95 -10.07 34.19
CA GLU A 138 26.96 -11.54 34.32
C GLU A 138 26.02 -12.04 35.44
N THR A 139 25.23 -11.15 36.03
CA THR A 139 24.32 -11.43 37.14
C THR A 139 23.02 -12.06 36.63
N SER A 140 22.39 -12.90 37.45
CA SER A 140 21.07 -13.50 37.18
C SER A 140 20.00 -12.46 36.84
N GLU A 141 20.13 -11.23 37.37
CA GLU A 141 19.24 -10.10 37.08
C GLU A 141 19.36 -9.58 35.64
N GLY A 142 20.56 -9.63 35.04
CA GLY A 142 20.78 -9.23 33.64
C GLY A 142 20.15 -10.20 32.65
N VAL A 143 20.15 -11.49 32.97
CA VAL A 143 19.53 -12.54 32.15
C VAL A 143 18.01 -12.49 32.21
N ASP A 144 17.45 -12.19 33.39
CA ASP A 144 16.02 -11.94 33.54
C ASP A 144 15.59 -10.67 32.80
N ALA A 145 16.43 -9.63 32.79
CA ALA A 145 16.19 -8.41 32.01
C ALA A 145 16.19 -8.68 30.50
N LEU A 146 17.13 -9.47 29.97
CA LEU A 146 17.15 -9.90 28.56
C LEU A 146 15.90 -10.72 28.20
N SER A 147 15.46 -11.60 29.10
CA SER A 147 14.24 -12.40 28.92
C SER A 147 12.99 -11.51 28.90
N GLY A 148 12.97 -10.44 29.69
CA GLY A 148 11.92 -9.41 29.62
C GLY A 148 11.90 -8.65 28.29
N GLN A 149 13.08 -8.37 27.72
CA GLN A 149 13.18 -7.74 26.39
C GLN A 149 12.73 -8.67 25.26
N LEU A 150 12.95 -9.98 25.37
CA LEU A 150 12.42 -10.96 24.40
C LEU A 150 10.89 -10.89 24.32
N GLY A 151 10.21 -10.70 25.45
CA GLY A 151 8.76 -10.47 25.48
C GLY A 151 8.33 -9.21 24.74
N LYS A 152 9.07 -8.11 24.88
CA LYS A 152 8.83 -6.87 24.13
C LYS A 152 9.12 -7.05 22.63
N LEU A 153 10.21 -7.73 22.28
CA LEU A 153 10.58 -8.03 20.90
C LEU A 153 9.56 -8.94 20.21
N SER A 154 8.95 -9.87 20.94
CA SER A 154 7.85 -10.70 20.45
C SER A 154 6.59 -9.87 20.14
N LYS A 155 6.26 -8.88 20.99
CA LYS A 155 5.18 -7.92 20.69
C LYS A 155 5.49 -7.09 19.45
N ALA A 156 6.71 -6.57 19.32
CA ALA A 156 7.13 -5.82 18.14
C ALA A 156 7.04 -6.68 16.85
N HIS A 157 7.44 -7.95 16.93
CA HIS A 157 7.28 -8.91 15.83
C HIS A 157 5.82 -9.12 15.43
N ASN A 158 4.91 -9.21 16.40
CA ASN A 158 3.47 -9.31 16.13
C ASN A 158 2.93 -8.03 15.47
N THR A 159 3.41 -6.84 15.88
CA THR A 159 3.04 -5.58 15.22
C THR A 159 3.48 -5.55 13.76
N ILE A 160 4.72 -5.95 13.45
CA ILE A 160 5.20 -6.06 12.07
C ILE A 160 4.35 -7.06 11.28
N THR A 161 4.06 -8.23 11.87
CA THR A 161 3.22 -9.25 11.24
C THR A 161 1.82 -8.71 10.94
N SER A 162 1.23 -7.95 11.87
CA SER A 162 -0.08 -7.32 11.66
C SER A 162 -0.06 -6.29 10.53
N SER A 163 1.04 -5.55 10.39
CA SER A 163 1.24 -4.61 9.29
C SER A 163 1.39 -5.33 7.94
N LEU A 164 2.11 -6.46 7.92
CA LEU A 164 2.24 -7.31 6.73
C LEU A 164 0.88 -7.92 6.31
N VAL A 165 0.07 -8.36 7.27
CA VAL A 165 -1.30 -8.84 7.00
C VAL A 165 -2.16 -7.73 6.39
N ARG A 166 -2.04 -6.49 6.90
CA ARG A 166 -2.73 -5.34 6.31
C ARG A 166 -2.29 -5.07 4.88
N ALA A 167 -0.98 -5.11 4.60
CA ALA A 167 -0.46 -4.99 3.23
C ALA A 167 -1.04 -6.06 2.30
N GLY A 168 -1.08 -7.31 2.78
CA GLY A 168 -1.65 -8.43 2.03
C GLY A 168 -3.15 -8.28 1.76
N ALA A 169 -3.90 -7.73 2.72
CA ALA A 169 -5.33 -7.45 2.54
C ALA A 169 -5.57 -6.37 1.46
N VAL A 170 -4.76 -5.31 1.47
CA VAL A 170 -4.79 -4.27 0.42
C VAL A 170 -4.45 -4.88 -0.94
N SER A 171 -3.40 -5.71 -1.03
CA SER A 171 -3.04 -6.40 -2.27
C SER A 171 -4.20 -7.25 -2.80
N ALA A 172 -4.80 -8.08 -1.95
CA ALA A 172 -5.93 -8.93 -2.35
C ALA A 172 -7.15 -8.10 -2.79
N GLN A 173 -7.40 -6.95 -2.15
CA GLN A 173 -8.48 -6.06 -2.55
C GLN A 173 -8.19 -5.39 -3.90
N ILE A 174 -6.94 -5.03 -4.21
CA ILE A 174 -6.54 -4.53 -5.53
C ILE A 174 -6.75 -5.61 -6.60
N ASP A 175 -6.37 -6.86 -6.32
CA ASP A 175 -6.57 -7.97 -7.26
C ASP A 175 -8.07 -8.18 -7.58
N ILE A 176 -8.93 -8.11 -6.56
CA ILE A 176 -10.39 -8.20 -6.75
C ILE A 176 -10.93 -7.02 -7.56
N LEU A 177 -10.42 -5.80 -7.32
CA LEU A 177 -10.83 -4.61 -8.06
C LEU A 177 -10.39 -4.68 -9.52
N ASP A 178 -9.20 -5.20 -9.80
CA ASP A 178 -8.69 -5.42 -11.15
C ASP A 178 -9.58 -6.40 -11.93
N GLU A 179 -9.92 -7.55 -11.32
CA GLU A 179 -10.83 -8.53 -11.92
C GLU A 179 -12.21 -7.93 -12.18
N ARG A 180 -12.76 -7.17 -11.21
CA ARG A 180 -14.05 -6.48 -11.39
C ARG A 180 -14.00 -5.46 -12.53
N TYR A 181 -12.93 -4.67 -12.65
CA TYR A 181 -12.83 -3.69 -13.73
C TYR A 181 -12.65 -4.34 -15.10
N ALA A 182 -11.96 -5.48 -15.17
CA ALA A 182 -11.90 -6.26 -16.41
C ALA A 182 -13.31 -6.73 -16.83
N GLU A 183 -14.13 -7.17 -15.88
CA GLU A 183 -15.53 -7.55 -16.12
C GLU A 183 -16.41 -6.34 -16.51
N ASP A 184 -16.26 -5.21 -15.82
CA ASP A 184 -16.98 -3.98 -16.11
C ASP A 184 -16.70 -3.48 -17.53
N VAL A 185 -15.46 -3.57 -18.01
CA VAL A 185 -15.10 -3.22 -19.39
C VAL A 185 -15.87 -4.07 -20.40
N ILE A 186 -16.01 -5.37 -20.16
CA ILE A 186 -16.78 -6.28 -21.02
C ILE A 186 -18.26 -5.91 -20.97
N ASN A 187 -18.81 -5.74 -19.76
CA ASN A 187 -20.22 -5.41 -19.54
C ASN A 187 -20.61 -4.08 -20.20
N TYR A 188 -19.82 -3.03 -20.01
CA TYR A 188 -20.08 -1.73 -20.63
C TYR A 188 -19.90 -1.77 -22.14
N THR A 189 -18.94 -2.54 -22.66
CA THR A 189 -18.81 -2.75 -24.11
C THR A 189 -20.06 -3.43 -24.67
N GLN A 190 -20.58 -4.45 -24.00
CA GLN A 190 -21.81 -5.13 -24.41
C GLN A 190 -23.05 -4.21 -24.33
N ILE A 191 -23.19 -3.42 -23.27
CA ILE A 191 -24.30 -2.46 -23.15
C ILE A 191 -24.23 -1.42 -24.27
N ARG A 192 -23.03 -0.89 -24.57
CA ARG A 192 -22.88 0.03 -25.70
C ARG A 192 -23.21 -0.62 -27.03
N SER A 193 -22.71 -1.83 -27.27
CA SER A 193 -23.06 -2.61 -28.48
C SER A 193 -24.57 -2.78 -28.61
N ASN A 194 -25.27 -3.16 -27.53
CA ASN A 194 -26.73 -3.31 -27.55
C ASN A 194 -27.51 -2.01 -27.81
N ILE A 195 -26.94 -0.84 -27.53
CA ILE A 195 -27.60 0.46 -27.70
C ILE A 195 -27.22 1.12 -29.04
N GLU A 196 -25.95 1.04 -29.44
CA GLU A 196 -25.40 1.76 -30.59
C GLU A 196 -25.29 0.89 -31.84
N ASP A 197 -25.10 -0.42 -31.71
CA ASP A 197 -24.90 -1.28 -32.87
C ASP A 197 -26.23 -1.51 -33.59
N ILE A 198 -26.18 -1.40 -34.92
CA ILE A 198 -27.34 -1.64 -35.77
C ILE A 198 -27.64 -3.14 -35.84
N ASP A 199 -28.91 -3.51 -35.65
CA ASP A 199 -29.37 -4.82 -36.11
C ASP A 199 -29.30 -4.81 -37.64
N SER A 200 -28.32 -5.55 -38.17
CA SER A 200 -28.06 -5.58 -39.61
C SER A 200 -29.25 -6.16 -40.39
N ALA A 201 -30.02 -7.10 -39.81
CA ALA A 201 -31.16 -7.70 -40.48
C ALA A 201 -32.34 -6.71 -40.56
N GLU A 202 -32.67 -6.05 -39.46
CA GLU A 202 -33.72 -5.02 -39.41
C GLU A 202 -33.35 -3.83 -40.31
N THR A 203 -32.12 -3.32 -40.18
CA THR A 203 -31.62 -2.19 -40.99
C THR A 203 -31.64 -2.50 -42.49
N ILE A 204 -31.30 -3.74 -42.90
CA ILE A 204 -31.37 -4.15 -44.30
C ILE A 204 -32.83 -4.21 -44.78
N MET A 205 -33.75 -4.73 -43.98
CA MET A 205 -35.17 -4.76 -44.34
C MET A 205 -35.74 -3.35 -44.50
N ASP A 206 -35.48 -2.45 -43.55
CA ASP A 206 -35.94 -1.07 -43.61
C ASP A 206 -35.35 -0.34 -44.82
N TRP A 207 -34.05 -0.53 -45.09
CA TRP A 207 -33.41 0.02 -46.27
C TRP A 207 -34.04 -0.51 -47.56
N LYS A 208 -34.34 -1.80 -47.64
CA LYS A 208 -35.00 -2.41 -48.80
C LYS A 208 -36.43 -1.90 -48.98
N MET A 209 -37.16 -1.70 -47.89
CA MET A 209 -38.49 -1.10 -47.94
C MET A 209 -38.44 0.36 -48.41
N ALA A 210 -37.52 1.16 -47.86
CA ALA A 210 -37.29 2.54 -48.27
C ALA A 210 -36.86 2.63 -49.76
N GLU A 211 -35.96 1.75 -50.21
CA GLU A 211 -35.55 1.64 -51.62
C GLU A 211 -36.74 1.32 -52.53
N ALA A 212 -37.59 0.37 -52.11
CA ALA A 212 -38.78 -0.01 -52.86
C ALA A 212 -39.78 1.15 -52.96
N VAL A 213 -40.06 1.84 -51.85
CA VAL A 213 -40.93 3.03 -51.84
C VAL A 213 -40.35 4.12 -52.72
N TYR A 214 -39.06 4.44 -52.59
CA TYR A 214 -38.40 5.46 -53.41
C TYR A 214 -38.50 5.16 -54.91
N LYS A 215 -38.24 3.92 -55.32
CA LYS A 215 -38.40 3.48 -56.72
C LYS A 215 -39.84 3.62 -57.22
N GLN A 216 -40.83 3.30 -56.38
CA GLN A 216 -42.24 3.46 -56.73
C GLN A 216 -42.63 4.95 -56.82
N SER A 217 -42.19 5.79 -55.88
CA SER A 217 -42.41 7.24 -55.92
C SER A 217 -41.78 7.88 -57.14
N LEU A 218 -40.58 7.45 -57.56
CA LEU A 218 -39.95 7.92 -58.80
C LEU A 218 -40.76 7.52 -60.04
N SER A 219 -41.25 6.28 -60.10
CA SER A 219 -42.12 5.80 -61.18
C SER A 219 -43.45 6.57 -61.24
N ALA A 220 -44.07 6.82 -60.08
CA ALA A 220 -45.29 7.60 -59.97
C ALA A 220 -45.06 9.07 -60.36
N GLY A 221 -43.97 9.69 -59.91
CA GLY A 221 -43.57 11.04 -60.28
C GLY A 221 -43.28 11.16 -61.79
N ALA A 222 -42.57 10.20 -62.37
CA ALA A 222 -42.34 10.15 -63.81
C ALA A 222 -43.65 10.04 -64.62
N ARG A 223 -44.63 9.27 -64.13
CA ARG A 223 -45.98 9.20 -64.73
C ARG A 223 -46.77 10.50 -64.58
N ALA A 224 -46.63 11.19 -63.45
CA ALA A 224 -47.31 12.46 -63.19
C ALA A 224 -46.71 13.65 -63.99
N ILE A 225 -45.41 13.60 -64.31
CA ILE A 225 -44.71 14.64 -65.08
C ILE A 225 -44.95 14.51 -66.59
N LEU A 226 -45.46 13.38 -67.08
CA LEU A 226 -45.92 13.23 -68.47
C LEU A 226 -47.34 13.79 -68.60
N PRO A 227 -47.58 14.98 -69.18
CA PRO A 227 -48.92 15.29 -69.64
C PRO A 227 -49.20 14.32 -70.79
N THR A 228 -50.26 13.53 -70.69
CA THR A 228 -50.77 12.89 -71.90
C THR A 228 -51.30 14.02 -72.78
N LEU A 229 -50.72 14.19 -73.96
CA LEU A 229 -51.14 15.14 -75.00
C LEU A 229 -52.65 15.06 -75.37
N MET A 230 -53.37 14.08 -74.80
CA MET A 230 -54.80 13.87 -75.00
C MET A 230 -55.71 14.67 -74.05
N ASP A 231 -55.18 15.21 -72.94
CA ASP A 231 -55.94 16.02 -71.96
C ASP A 231 -56.04 17.50 -72.37
N PHE A 232 -55.29 17.92 -73.40
CA PHE A 232 -55.35 19.25 -74.01
C PHE A 232 -56.25 19.33 -75.26
N LEU A 233 -56.92 18.23 -75.64
CA LEU A 233 -57.74 18.10 -76.86
C LEU A 233 -59.24 17.82 -76.60
N GLN A 234 -59.77 18.16 -75.42
CA GLN A 234 -61.20 18.42 -75.20
C GLN A 234 -61.45 19.91 -75.11
#